data_AF-A0A354V644-F1
#
_entry.id   AF-A0A354V644-F1
#
_cell.length_a   1.000
_cell.length_b   1.000
_cell.length_c   1.000
_cell.angle_alpha   90.00
_cell.angle_beta   90.00
_cell.angle_gamma   90.00
#
_symmetry.space_group_name_H-M   'P 1'
#
loop_
_entity.id
_entity.type
_entity.pdbx_description
1 polymer ?
#
loop_
_entity_poly.entity_id
_entity_poly.type
_entity_poly.pdbx_seq_one_letter_code
_entity_poly.pdbx_strand_id
1 'polypeptide(L)'
;MSKPDLVSLWEAHCRYEFETRDVDATMATMVETPYVNHIPTMAGGVGHDQLKRFYKYHFIGKNPPDVTMTPVSRTVGDESLVDEFVFRFTHTSAVDWMIPGIAPTGRVVEVPMVAIVRFQGDKLVHEHIYWDQASVLVQIGVLDPTGLPVAGAETAHKVMDKSLPSNVLLGDAWLGSAGKAI
;
A
#
# COMPACT_ATOMS: atom_id res chain seq x y z
N MET A 1 20.74 -15.14 -21.99
CA MET A 1 19.95 -13.88 -21.96
C MET A 1 20.27 -13.18 -20.66
N SER A 2 20.44 -11.84 -20.66
CA SER A 2 20.65 -11.10 -19.41
C SER A 2 19.40 -11.18 -18.54
N LYS A 3 19.57 -11.19 -17.21
CA LYS A 3 18.47 -11.15 -16.26
C LYS A 3 17.64 -9.87 -16.47
N PRO A 4 16.29 -9.93 -16.44
CA PRO A 4 15.44 -8.74 -16.56
C PRO A 4 15.73 -7.74 -15.45
N ASP A 5 15.67 -6.45 -15.78
CA ASP A 5 15.73 -5.37 -14.79
C ASP A 5 14.35 -5.20 -14.14
N LEU A 6 14.15 -5.88 -13.01
CA LEU A 6 12.87 -5.87 -12.28
C LEU A 6 12.49 -4.46 -11.80
N VAL A 7 13.47 -3.60 -11.53
CA VAL A 7 13.21 -2.22 -11.08
C VAL A 7 12.59 -1.41 -12.21
N SER A 8 13.22 -1.42 -13.38
CA SER A 8 12.68 -0.70 -14.55
C SER A 8 11.31 -1.21 -14.97
N LEU A 9 11.07 -2.52 -14.87
CA LEU A 9 9.76 -3.12 -15.17
C LEU A 9 8.69 -2.67 -14.18
N TRP A 10 9.01 -2.67 -12.89
CA TRP A 10 8.10 -2.22 -11.83
C TRP A 10 7.79 -0.73 -11.96
N GLU A 11 8.79 0.11 -12.18
CA GLU A 11 8.60 1.55 -12.37
C GLU A 11 7.78 1.88 -13.61
N ALA A 12 7.94 1.11 -14.69
CA ALA A 12 7.07 1.22 -15.85
C ALA A 12 5.62 0.85 -15.52
N HIS A 13 5.40 -0.22 -14.77
CA HIS A 13 4.08 -0.62 -14.29
C HIS A 13 3.40 0.50 -13.48
N CYS A 14 4.05 0.98 -12.42
CA CYS A 14 3.53 2.06 -11.58
C CYS A 14 3.26 3.34 -12.36
N ARG A 15 4.13 3.69 -13.31
CA ARG A 15 3.91 4.85 -14.19
C ARG A 15 2.59 4.72 -14.97
N TYR A 16 2.27 3.53 -15.47
CA TYR A 16 1.00 3.31 -16.17
C TYR A 16 -0.21 3.43 -15.25
N GLU A 17 -0.11 2.95 -14.01
CA GLU A 17 -1.21 3.02 -13.05
C GLU A 17 -1.47 4.44 -12.51
N PHE A 18 -0.42 5.17 -12.16
CA PHE A 18 -0.53 6.41 -11.38
C PHE A 18 -0.32 7.68 -12.22
N GLU A 19 0.63 7.67 -13.16
CA GLU A 19 1.00 8.86 -13.94
C GLU A 19 0.18 8.95 -15.23
N THR A 20 0.28 7.94 -16.10
CA THR A 20 -0.42 7.97 -17.40
C THR A 20 -1.86 7.47 -17.29
N ARG A 21 -2.18 6.73 -16.22
CA ARG A 21 -3.50 6.16 -15.91
C ARG A 21 -4.05 5.33 -17.08
N ASP A 22 -3.17 4.50 -17.66
CA ASP A 22 -3.46 3.70 -18.85
C ASP A 22 -3.65 2.23 -18.48
N VAL A 23 -4.91 1.81 -18.40
CA VAL A 23 -5.30 0.44 -18.06
C VAL A 23 -4.75 -0.58 -19.05
N ASP A 24 -4.73 -0.27 -20.34
CA ASP A 24 -4.30 -1.22 -21.37
C ASP A 24 -2.77 -1.39 -21.31
N ALA A 25 -2.03 -0.30 -21.12
CA ALA A 25 -0.58 -0.36 -20.90
C ALA A 25 -0.22 -1.10 -19.61
N THR A 26 -0.93 -0.86 -18.50
CA THR A 26 -0.74 -1.61 -17.25
C THR A 26 -0.93 -3.11 -17.49
N MET A 27 -2.06 -3.53 -18.07
CA MET A 27 -2.32 -4.95 -18.35
C MET A 27 -1.28 -5.56 -19.28
N ALA A 28 -0.73 -4.79 -20.24
CA ALA A 28 0.30 -5.27 -21.16
C ALA A 28 1.63 -5.59 -20.46
N THR A 29 1.89 -5.10 -19.25
CA THR A 29 3.10 -5.46 -18.48
C THR A 29 2.96 -6.77 -17.70
N MET A 30 1.76 -7.35 -17.66
CA MET A 30 1.46 -8.53 -16.86
C MET A 30 1.46 -9.81 -17.71
N VAL A 31 1.57 -10.97 -17.06
CA VAL A 31 1.36 -12.29 -17.69
C VAL A 31 -0.09 -12.46 -18.13
N GLU A 32 -0.40 -13.53 -18.87
CA GLU A 32 -1.75 -13.82 -19.38
C GLU A 32 -2.79 -14.02 -18.26
N THR A 33 -2.38 -14.64 -17.14
CA THR A 33 -3.24 -14.89 -15.98
C THR A 33 -2.67 -14.25 -14.71
N PRO A 34 -2.68 -12.91 -14.61
CA PRO A 34 -2.10 -12.21 -13.47
C PRO A 34 -3.10 -12.10 -12.33
N TYR A 35 -2.67 -11.66 -11.15
CA TYR A 35 -3.60 -11.20 -10.12
C TYR A 35 -3.03 -10.11 -9.23
N VAL A 36 -3.93 -9.32 -8.62
CA VAL A 36 -3.58 -8.34 -7.59
C VAL A 36 -4.46 -8.60 -6.39
N ASN A 37 -3.87 -8.48 -5.19
CA ASN A 37 -4.61 -8.55 -3.94
C ASN A 37 -4.17 -7.44 -2.97
N HIS A 38 -5.08 -6.50 -2.73
CA HIS A 38 -5.01 -5.54 -1.66
C HIS A 38 -5.47 -6.22 -0.37
N ILE A 39 -4.52 -6.72 0.41
CA ILE A 39 -4.74 -7.74 1.43
C ILE A 39 -5.81 -7.35 2.47
N PRO A 40 -5.80 -6.13 3.04
CA PRO A 40 -6.74 -5.77 4.09
C PRO A 40 -8.20 -5.65 3.65
N THR A 41 -8.46 -5.40 2.36
CA THR A 41 -9.82 -5.28 1.80
C THR A 41 -10.19 -6.42 0.87
N MET A 42 -9.23 -7.29 0.56
CA MET A 42 -9.33 -8.34 -0.47
C MET A 42 -9.72 -7.79 -1.86
N ALA A 43 -9.42 -6.51 -2.13
CA ALA A 43 -9.76 -5.87 -3.38
C ALA A 43 -8.71 -6.19 -4.47
N GLY A 44 -9.16 -6.43 -5.69
CA GLY A 44 -8.29 -6.77 -6.80
C GLY A 44 -9.00 -7.61 -7.86
N GLY A 45 -8.26 -8.51 -8.50
CA GLY A 45 -8.79 -9.42 -9.50
C GLY A 45 -7.80 -10.54 -9.86
N VAL A 46 -8.32 -11.68 -10.30
CA VAL A 46 -7.55 -12.85 -10.75
C VAL A 46 -7.87 -13.16 -12.20
N GLY A 47 -6.84 -13.29 -13.03
CA GLY A 47 -6.95 -13.43 -14.48
C GLY A 47 -7.18 -12.09 -15.19
N HIS A 48 -6.91 -12.07 -16.49
CA HIS A 48 -6.91 -10.85 -17.30
C HIS A 48 -8.18 -10.01 -17.16
N ASP A 49 -9.37 -10.60 -17.38
CA ASP A 49 -10.62 -9.82 -17.46
C ASP A 49 -11.08 -9.27 -16.11
N GLN A 50 -10.93 -10.05 -15.03
CA GLN A 50 -11.29 -9.59 -13.69
C GLN A 50 -10.34 -8.48 -13.23
N LEU A 51 -9.04 -8.66 -13.43
CA LEU A 51 -8.06 -7.66 -13.04
C LEU A 51 -8.21 -6.38 -13.87
N LYS A 52 -8.38 -6.49 -15.19
CA LYS A 52 -8.62 -5.34 -16.06
C LYS A 52 -9.87 -4.57 -15.67
N ARG A 53 -10.96 -5.28 -15.31
CA ARG A 53 -12.18 -4.67 -14.79
C ARG A 53 -11.91 -3.93 -13.47
N PHE A 54 -11.19 -4.55 -12.53
CA PHE A 54 -10.82 -3.91 -11.28
C PHE A 54 -10.03 -2.61 -11.53
N TYR A 55 -8.98 -2.68 -12.35
CA TYR A 55 -8.17 -1.52 -12.70
C TYR A 55 -8.99 -0.39 -13.32
N LYS A 56 -9.83 -0.72 -14.32
CA LYS A 56 -10.61 0.28 -15.06
C LYS A 56 -11.63 1.02 -14.19
N TYR A 57 -12.27 0.32 -13.25
CA TYR A 57 -13.43 0.86 -12.56
C TYR A 57 -13.16 1.26 -11.11
N HIS A 58 -12.14 0.70 -10.46
CA HIS A 58 -11.94 0.83 -9.01
C HIS A 58 -10.56 1.33 -8.59
N PHE A 59 -9.58 1.40 -9.49
CA PHE A 59 -8.19 1.74 -9.13
C PHE A 59 -7.59 2.84 -10.01
N ILE A 60 -7.31 2.54 -11.28
CA ILE A 60 -6.58 3.44 -12.18
C ILE A 60 -7.44 4.69 -12.46
N GLY A 61 -6.89 5.86 -12.12
CA GLY A 61 -7.58 7.13 -12.23
C GLY A 61 -8.75 7.35 -11.24
N LYS A 62 -8.89 6.50 -10.22
CA LYS A 62 -9.89 6.65 -9.14
C LYS A 62 -9.32 7.22 -7.84
N ASN A 63 -7.99 7.23 -7.73
CA ASN A 63 -7.29 7.77 -6.58
C ASN A 63 -7.46 9.29 -6.45
N PRO A 64 -7.46 9.85 -5.22
CA PRO A 64 -7.46 11.29 -5.00
C PRO A 64 -6.33 12.01 -5.75
N PRO A 65 -6.53 13.27 -6.17
CA PRO A 65 -5.58 13.97 -7.03
C PRO A 65 -4.26 14.32 -6.34
N ASP A 66 -4.21 14.30 -5.00
CA ASP A 66 -3.05 14.66 -4.18
C ASP A 66 -2.27 13.46 -3.65
N VAL A 67 -2.49 12.27 -4.22
CA VAL A 67 -1.79 11.04 -3.84
C VAL A 67 -0.28 11.20 -4.03
N THR A 68 0.46 10.81 -3.01
CA THR A 68 1.93 10.74 -3.02
C THR A 68 2.40 9.41 -2.45
N MET A 69 3.48 8.88 -3.01
CA MET A 69 4.18 7.69 -2.53
C MET A 69 5.61 8.08 -2.17
N THR A 70 5.97 7.99 -0.89
CA THR A 70 7.33 8.27 -0.42
C THR A 70 8.05 6.95 -0.16
N PRO A 71 9.11 6.60 -0.93
CA PRO A 71 9.85 5.37 -0.72
C PRO A 71 10.50 5.30 0.67
N VAL A 72 10.42 4.13 1.30
CA VAL A 72 11.12 3.81 2.56
C VAL A 72 12.28 2.86 2.25
N SER A 73 11.98 1.72 1.63
CA SER A 73 12.98 0.71 1.28
C SER A 73 12.54 -0.08 0.05
N ARG A 74 13.52 -0.68 -0.64
CA ARG A 74 13.29 -1.57 -1.78
C ARG A 74 14.24 -2.75 -1.70
N THR A 75 13.72 -3.97 -1.81
CA THR A 75 14.51 -5.20 -1.87
C THR A 75 14.27 -5.88 -3.20
N VAL A 76 15.34 -6.17 -3.95
CA VAL A 76 15.26 -6.81 -5.27
C VAL A 76 15.83 -8.22 -5.18
N GLY A 77 14.99 -9.21 -5.49
CA GLY A 77 15.36 -10.63 -5.54
C GLY A 77 15.63 -11.13 -6.95
N ASP A 78 15.54 -12.45 -7.13
CA ASP A 78 15.75 -13.06 -8.44
C ASP A 78 14.57 -12.89 -9.39
N GLU A 79 13.37 -13.05 -8.85
CA GLU A 79 12.13 -13.01 -9.61
C GLU A 79 11.04 -12.21 -8.88
N SER A 80 11.43 -11.45 -7.86
CA SER A 80 10.52 -10.67 -7.03
C SER A 80 11.15 -9.36 -6.58
N LEU A 81 10.30 -8.39 -6.27
CA LEU A 81 10.67 -7.10 -5.70
C LEU A 81 9.72 -6.82 -4.54
N VAL A 82 10.26 -6.27 -3.44
CA VAL A 82 9.49 -5.80 -2.29
C VAL A 82 9.73 -4.32 -2.14
N ASP A 83 8.67 -3.53 -2.23
CA ASP A 83 8.67 -2.10 -1.99
C ASP A 83 7.97 -1.77 -0.68
N GLU A 84 8.60 -0.94 0.13
CA GLU A 84 8.03 -0.32 1.31
C GLU A 84 7.97 1.19 1.08
N PHE A 85 6.80 1.79 1.28
CA PHE A 85 6.58 3.21 1.05
C PHE A 85 5.48 3.75 1.95
N VAL A 86 5.50 5.05 2.22
CA VAL A 86 4.36 5.76 2.82
C VAL A 86 3.43 6.22 1.71
N PHE A 87 2.17 5.77 1.76
CA PHE A 87 1.09 6.24 0.90
C PHE A 87 0.31 7.34 1.60
N ARG A 88 0.18 8.49 0.94
CA ARG A 88 -0.47 9.67 1.50
C ARG A 88 -1.46 10.28 0.52
N PHE A 89 -2.64 10.66 1.01
CA PHE A 89 -3.67 11.37 0.24
C PHE A 89 -4.68 12.07 1.14
N THR A 90 -5.46 13.00 0.59
CA THR A 90 -6.66 13.53 1.24
C THR A 90 -7.89 12.79 0.72
N HIS A 91 -8.72 12.23 1.61
CA HIS A 91 -9.91 11.45 1.27
C HIS A 91 -11.04 12.32 0.69
N THR A 92 -10.84 12.78 -0.54
CA THR A 92 -11.70 13.72 -1.30
C THR A 92 -12.57 13.02 -2.35
N SER A 93 -12.27 11.77 -2.68
CA SER A 93 -13.04 10.90 -3.57
C SER A 93 -13.15 9.49 -2.98
N ALA A 94 -14.06 8.68 -3.50
CA ALA A 94 -14.13 7.26 -3.14
C ALA A 94 -12.81 6.56 -3.49
N VAL A 95 -12.34 5.69 -2.59
CA VAL A 95 -11.11 4.90 -2.76
C VAL A 95 -11.46 3.42 -2.58
N ASP A 96 -12.20 2.86 -3.55
CA ASP A 96 -12.86 1.55 -3.43
C ASP A 96 -11.91 0.42 -3.00
N TRP A 97 -10.66 0.47 -3.43
CA TRP A 97 -9.67 -0.58 -3.14
C TRP A 97 -9.12 -0.51 -1.71
N MET A 98 -9.14 0.64 -1.04
CA MET A 98 -8.59 0.83 0.31
C MET A 98 -9.69 1.05 1.37
N ILE A 99 -10.73 1.80 1.01
CA ILE A 99 -11.79 2.26 1.92
C ILE A 99 -13.17 2.02 1.25
N PRO A 100 -13.52 0.76 0.95
CA PRO A 100 -14.75 0.44 0.23
C PRO A 100 -15.99 0.90 0.98
N GLY A 101 -16.88 1.63 0.30
CA GLY A 101 -18.20 2.01 0.80
C GLY A 101 -18.22 3.19 1.78
N ILE A 102 -17.09 3.85 2.04
CA ILE A 102 -17.03 5.03 2.91
C ILE A 102 -16.97 6.29 2.05
N ALA A 103 -17.86 7.24 2.32
CA ALA A 103 -17.89 8.52 1.62
C ALA A 103 -16.64 9.37 1.94
N PRO A 104 -16.21 10.26 1.02
CA PRO A 104 -15.10 11.17 1.27
C PRO A 104 -15.24 11.93 2.59
N THR A 105 -14.24 11.79 3.46
CA THR A 105 -14.26 12.40 4.81
C THR A 105 -13.50 13.73 4.84
N GLY A 106 -12.76 14.06 3.78
CA GLY A 106 -11.89 15.25 3.71
C GLY A 106 -10.66 15.18 4.62
N ARG A 107 -10.42 14.04 5.27
CA ARG A 107 -9.27 13.82 6.16
C ARG A 107 -8.06 13.32 5.39
N VAL A 108 -6.88 13.67 5.89
CA VAL A 108 -5.61 13.15 5.36
C VAL A 108 -5.41 11.73 5.89
N VAL A 109 -4.95 10.85 5.01
CA VAL A 109 -4.49 9.49 5.32
C VAL A 109 -3.01 9.41 5.01
N GLU A 110 -2.22 8.89 5.94
CA GLU A 110 -0.80 8.56 5.84
C GLU A 110 -0.60 7.16 6.41
N VAL A 111 -0.17 6.21 5.57
CA VAL A 111 -0.04 4.81 5.99
C VAL A 111 1.17 4.15 5.33
N PRO A 112 2.03 3.44 6.09
CA PRO A 112 3.03 2.56 5.50
C PRO A 112 2.37 1.43 4.72
N MET A 113 2.85 1.17 3.52
CA MET A 113 2.42 0.08 2.66
C MET A 113 3.61 -0.77 2.24
N VAL A 114 3.35 -2.06 2.02
CA VAL A 114 4.31 -3.00 1.42
C VAL A 114 3.69 -3.61 0.17
N ALA A 115 4.35 -3.44 -0.97
CA ALA A 115 4.01 -4.13 -2.22
C ALA A 115 5.03 -5.25 -2.47
N ILE A 116 4.55 -6.49 -2.54
CA ILE A 116 5.34 -7.67 -2.91
C ILE A 116 4.96 -8.05 -4.34
N VAL A 117 5.90 -7.90 -5.26
CA VAL A 117 5.69 -8.08 -6.69
C VAL A 117 6.49 -9.27 -7.19
N ARG A 118 5.84 -10.16 -7.96
CA ARG A 118 6.47 -11.36 -8.55
C ARG A 118 6.51 -11.23 -10.07
N PHE A 119 7.62 -11.62 -10.69
CA PHE A 119 7.90 -11.48 -12.13
C PHE A 119 8.27 -12.78 -12.84
N GLN A 120 7.59 -13.13 -13.91
CA GLN A 120 8.00 -14.23 -14.79
C GLN A 120 8.66 -13.63 -16.02
N GLY A 121 10.00 -13.71 -16.09
CA GLY A 121 10.76 -13.02 -17.13
C GLY A 121 10.56 -11.51 -17.03
N ASP A 122 10.07 -10.88 -18.09
CA ASP A 122 9.81 -9.44 -18.17
C ASP A 122 8.36 -9.04 -17.83
N LYS A 123 7.55 -9.98 -17.31
CA LYS A 123 6.14 -9.75 -16.98
C LYS A 123 5.82 -9.91 -15.51
N LEU A 124 4.91 -9.09 -15.00
CA LEU A 124 4.38 -9.22 -13.65
C LEU A 124 3.38 -10.39 -13.57
N VAL A 125 3.53 -11.22 -12.54
CA VAL A 125 2.62 -12.32 -12.21
C VAL A 125 1.59 -11.84 -11.20
N HIS A 126 2.04 -11.21 -10.12
CA HIS A 126 1.14 -10.72 -9.09
C HIS A 126 1.71 -9.60 -8.24
N GLU A 127 0.78 -8.96 -7.53
CA GLU A 127 1.04 -8.01 -6.46
C GLU A 127 0.27 -8.42 -5.20
N HIS A 128 0.99 -8.48 -4.07
CA HIS A 128 0.38 -8.50 -2.74
C HIS A 128 0.67 -7.18 -2.04
N ILE A 129 -0.38 -6.46 -1.69
CA ILE A 129 -0.27 -5.12 -1.13
C ILE A 129 -0.82 -5.13 0.30
N TYR A 130 0.05 -4.85 1.27
CA TYR A 130 -0.26 -4.84 2.69
C TYR A 130 -0.26 -3.42 3.25
N TRP A 131 -1.15 -3.18 4.21
CA TRP A 131 -1.14 -2.00 5.08
C TRP A 131 -1.94 -2.31 6.35
N ASP A 132 -1.89 -1.43 7.34
CA ASP A 132 -2.75 -1.53 8.52
C ASP A 132 -4.08 -0.80 8.30
N GLN A 133 -5.15 -1.55 8.10
CA GLN A 133 -6.48 -1.00 7.89
C GLN A 133 -7.02 -0.29 9.13
N ALA A 134 -6.68 -0.72 10.34
CA ALA A 134 -7.16 -0.06 11.56
C ALA A 134 -6.62 1.37 11.64
N SER A 135 -5.32 1.57 11.34
CA SER A 135 -4.71 2.89 11.21
C SER A 135 -5.43 3.79 10.21
N VAL A 136 -5.82 3.26 9.03
CA VAL A 136 -6.57 4.02 8.01
C VAL A 136 -7.95 4.43 8.55
N LEU A 137 -8.69 3.49 9.15
CA LEU A 137 -10.04 3.73 9.67
C LEU A 137 -10.06 4.74 10.83
N VAL A 138 -9.04 4.73 11.70
CA VAL A 138 -8.86 5.75 12.75
C VAL A 138 -8.64 7.12 12.13
N GLN A 139 -7.74 7.24 11.15
CA GLN A 139 -7.41 8.52 10.51
C GLN A 139 -8.64 9.17 9.85
N ILE A 140 -9.45 8.37 9.16
CA ILE A 140 -10.69 8.87 8.53
C ILE A 140 -11.85 9.06 9.52
N GLY A 141 -11.68 8.67 10.79
CA GLY A 141 -12.63 8.92 11.87
C GLY A 141 -13.82 7.97 11.94
N VAL A 142 -13.73 6.78 11.35
CA VAL A 142 -14.79 5.76 11.40
C VAL A 142 -14.52 4.67 12.45
N LEU A 143 -13.27 4.55 12.91
CA LEU A 143 -12.89 3.72 14.05
C LEU A 143 -12.47 4.63 15.22
N ASP A 144 -13.14 4.49 16.37
CA ASP A 144 -12.72 5.12 17.62
C ASP A 144 -11.55 4.31 18.22
N PRO A 145 -10.35 4.90 18.39
CA PRO A 145 -9.19 4.19 18.93
C PRO A 145 -9.27 3.96 20.45
N THR A 146 -10.27 4.51 21.15
CA THR A 146 -10.37 4.42 22.62
C THR A 146 -10.41 2.96 23.09
N GLY A 147 -9.42 2.57 23.89
CA GLY A 147 -9.30 1.22 24.44
C GLY A 147 -8.74 0.18 23.45
N LEU A 148 -8.29 0.59 22.27
CA LEU A 148 -7.68 -0.29 21.27
C LEU A 148 -6.17 -0.03 21.14
N PRO A 149 -5.34 -1.07 20.92
CA PRO A 149 -3.89 -0.91 20.70
C PRO A 149 -3.60 -0.53 19.23
N VAL A 150 -4.20 0.57 18.76
CA VAL A 150 -4.14 1.02 17.36
C VAL A 150 -3.49 2.39 17.31
N ALA A 151 -2.57 2.59 16.37
CA ALA A 151 -2.01 3.90 16.02
C ALA A 151 -2.70 4.45 14.77
N GLY A 152 -2.49 5.71 14.42
CA GLY A 152 -2.95 6.31 13.18
C GLY A 152 -1.77 6.65 12.27
N ALA A 153 -1.70 7.92 11.86
CA ALA A 153 -0.63 8.45 11.01
C ALA A 153 0.76 8.36 11.68
N GLU A 154 0.82 8.19 13.00
CA GLU A 154 2.07 8.01 13.74
C GLU A 154 2.88 6.81 13.22
N THR A 155 2.22 5.80 12.65
CA THR A 155 2.90 4.65 12.02
C THR A 155 3.74 5.08 10.82
N ALA A 156 3.19 5.95 9.96
CA ALA A 156 3.88 6.53 8.81
C ALA A 156 5.04 7.43 9.25
N HIS A 157 4.85 8.22 10.31
CA HIS A 157 5.93 9.05 10.83
C HIS A 157 7.07 8.21 11.42
N LYS A 158 6.75 7.16 12.19
CA LYS A 158 7.75 6.33 12.88
C LYS A 158 8.61 5.50 11.93
N VAL A 159 8.05 5.02 10.81
CA VAL A 159 8.84 4.30 9.79
C VAL A 159 9.83 5.23 9.09
N MET A 160 9.47 6.50 8.90
CA MET A 160 10.34 7.51 8.29
C MET A 160 11.37 8.09 9.28
N ASP A 161 11.01 8.21 10.55
CA ASP A 161 11.87 8.76 11.60
C ASP A 161 11.94 7.82 12.82
N LYS A 162 13.01 7.03 12.86
CA LYS A 162 13.28 6.11 13.97
C LYS A 162 13.46 6.78 15.32
N SER A 163 13.74 8.10 15.36
CA SER A 163 13.97 8.85 16.61
C SER A 163 12.69 9.19 17.37
N LEU A 164 11.52 9.11 16.72
CA LEU A 164 10.22 9.29 17.38
C LEU A 164 10.03 8.27 18.52
N PRO A 165 9.24 8.57 19.56
CA PRO A 165 9.07 7.67 20.70
C PRO A 165 8.60 6.26 20.30
N SER A 166 9.24 5.23 20.85
CA SER A 166 8.73 3.86 20.79
C SER A 166 7.86 3.57 22.02
N ASN A 167 7.09 2.48 21.96
CA ASN A 167 6.44 1.86 23.13
C ASN A 167 5.31 2.66 23.81
N VAL A 168 4.81 3.74 23.19
CA VAL A 168 3.67 4.50 23.72
C VAL A 168 2.45 3.60 23.97
N LEU A 169 2.10 2.74 23.02
CA LEU A 169 0.98 1.80 23.15
C LEU A 169 1.23 0.65 24.15
N LEU A 170 2.48 0.41 24.56
CA LEU A 170 2.77 -0.55 25.63
C LEU A 170 2.45 0.02 27.02
N GLY A 171 2.34 1.35 27.16
CA GLY A 171 1.90 2.03 28.39
C GLY A 171 2.60 1.53 29.66
N ASP A 172 1.80 1.15 30.66
CA ASP A 172 2.27 0.65 31.96
C ASP A 172 3.17 -0.59 31.85
N ALA A 173 2.99 -1.43 30.82
CA ALA A 173 3.84 -2.60 30.63
C ALA A 173 5.28 -2.20 30.27
N TRP A 174 5.45 -1.13 29.48
CA TRP A 174 6.77 -0.58 29.19
C TRP A 174 7.35 0.12 30.41
N LEU A 175 6.58 0.96 31.10
CA LEU A 175 7.03 1.65 32.32
C LEU A 175 7.45 0.66 33.41
N GLY A 176 6.72 -0.46 33.56
CA GLY A 176 7.01 -1.52 34.51
C GLY A 176 8.30 -2.31 34.23
N SER A 177 8.97 -2.07 33.10
CA SER A 177 10.30 -2.63 32.82
C SER A 177 11.46 -1.74 33.29
N ALA A 178 11.19 -0.50 33.70
CA ALA A 178 12.22 0.43 34.16
C ALA A 178 13.05 -0.17 35.32
N GLY A 179 14.38 -0.14 35.19
CA GLY A 179 15.31 -0.63 36.20
C GLY A 179 15.50 -2.15 36.27
N LYS A 180 14.82 -2.94 35.42
CA LYS A 180 15.12 -4.37 35.27
C LYS A 180 16.46 -4.56 34.55
N ALA A 181 17.14 -5.66 34.83
CA ALA A 181 18.39 -6.02 34.13
C ALA A 181 18.12 -6.23 32.64
N ILE A 182 19.07 -5.81 31.80
CA ILE A 182 19.07 -5.93 30.32
C ILE A 182 20.16 -6.92 29.92
#